data_AF-A0A1H8XPA9-F1
#
_entry.id   AF-A0A1H8XPA9-F1
#
_cell.length_a   1.000
_cell.length_b   1.000
_cell.length_c   1.000
_cell.angle_alpha   90.00
_cell.angle_beta   90.00
_cell.angle_gamma   90.00
#
_symmetry.space_group_name_H-M   'P 1'
#
loop_
_entity.id
_entity.type
_entity.pdbx_description
1 polymer ?
#
loop_
_entity_poly.entity_id
_entity_poly.type
_entity_poly.pdbx_seq_one_letter_code
_entity_poly.pdbx_strand_id
1 'polypeptide(L)'
;MSSDEALACRAKRLSAWQADRAALLQQADAFVVVSWWQEKSSDGRTGDYEYEHRPTLNDALDTYRDYEDGEFRRARPVGIFAVKDGLPIGGRLEAVQILRLMRETRRAT
;
A
#
# COMPACT_ATOMS: atom_id res chain seq x y z
N MET A 1 20.92 -25.64 14.19
CA MET A 1 20.39 -24.97 12.98
C MET A 1 21.51 -24.14 12.39
N SER A 2 21.89 -24.41 11.14
CA SER A 2 22.93 -23.65 10.44
C SER A 2 22.39 -22.30 9.96
N SER A 3 23.23 -21.27 9.86
CA SER A 3 22.84 -19.94 9.35
C SER A 3 22.18 -20.01 7.96
N ASP A 4 22.56 -20.98 7.13
CA ASP A 4 21.99 -21.17 5.79
C ASP A 4 20.54 -21.67 5.82
N GLU A 5 20.19 -22.52 6.79
CA GLU A 5 18.81 -22.99 6.96
C GLU A 5 17.89 -21.87 7.47
N ALA A 6 18.41 -21.00 8.34
CA ALA A 6 17.69 -19.82 8.81
C ALA A 6 17.45 -18.80 7.69
N LEU A 7 18.46 -18.58 6.82
CA LEU A 7 18.33 -17.75 5.63
C LEU A 7 17.33 -18.33 4.62
N ALA A 8 17.39 -19.64 4.36
CA ALA A 8 16.45 -20.31 3.47
C ALA A 8 15.00 -20.27 3.98
N CYS A 9 14.79 -20.48 5.29
CA CYS A 9 13.47 -20.32 5.92
C CYS A 9 12.94 -18.88 5.83
N ARG A 10 13.81 -17.89 6.06
CA ARG A 10 13.45 -16.48 5.94
C ARG A 10 13.10 -16.11 4.50
N ALA A 11 13.88 -16.58 3.52
CA ALA A 11 13.61 -16.38 2.11
C ALA A 11 12.27 -17.00 1.69
N LYS A 12 11.99 -18.25 2.08
CA LYS A 12 10.69 -18.91 1.82
C LYS A 12 9.51 -18.15 2.43
N ARG A 13 9.63 -17.70 3.68
CA ARG A 13 8.56 -16.90 4.32
C ARG A 13 8.34 -15.57 3.60
N LEU A 14 9.40 -14.89 3.18
CA LEU A 14 9.29 -13.67 2.39
C LEU A 14 8.65 -13.93 1.03
N SER A 15 9.01 -15.02 0.35
CA SER A 15 8.39 -15.42 -0.92
C SER A 15 6.93 -15.82 -0.78
N ALA A 16 6.54 -16.52 0.29
CA ALA A 16 5.14 -16.86 0.57
C ALA A 16 4.30 -15.59 0.85
N TRP A 17 4.82 -14.67 1.68
CA TRP A 17 4.18 -13.36 1.90
C TRP A 17 4.07 -12.51 0.62
N GLN A 18 4.99 -12.69 -0.32
CA GLN A 18 4.94 -12.01 -1.62
C GLN A 18 3.93 -12.66 -2.58
N ALA A 19 3.84 -13.99 -2.61
CA ALA A 19 2.86 -14.73 -3.40
C ALA A 19 1.42 -14.40 -2.95
N ASP A 20 1.18 -14.29 -1.64
CA ASP A 20 -0.12 -13.88 -1.08
C ASP A 20 -0.50 -12.47 -1.53
N ARG A 21 0.47 -11.55 -1.64
CA ARG A 21 0.22 -10.18 -2.11
C ARG A 21 -0.09 -10.09 -3.60
N ALA A 22 0.63 -10.82 -4.45
CA ALA A 22 0.34 -10.84 -5.89
C ALA A 22 -1.06 -11.42 -6.17
N ALA A 23 -1.42 -12.51 -5.47
CA ALA A 23 -2.74 -13.11 -5.58
C ALA A 23 -3.85 -12.17 -5.07
N LEU A 24 -3.57 -11.37 -4.03
CA LEU A 24 -4.48 -10.37 -3.49
C LEU A 24 -4.72 -9.23 -4.49
N LEU A 25 -3.66 -8.74 -5.14
CA LEU A 25 -3.78 -7.72 -6.20
C LEU A 25 -4.57 -8.18 -7.40
N GLN A 26 -4.47 -9.47 -7.79
CA GLN A 26 -5.25 -10.02 -8.91
C GLN A 26 -6.75 -10.11 -8.61
N GLN A 27 -7.14 -10.14 -7.33
CA GLN A 27 -8.53 -10.22 -6.91
C GLN A 27 -9.18 -8.85 -6.69
N ALA A 28 -8.37 -7.79 -6.63
CA ALA A 28 -8.85 -6.45 -6.35
C ALA A 28 -9.54 -5.86 -7.59
N ASP A 29 -10.71 -5.24 -7.40
CA ASP A 29 -11.41 -4.47 -8.43
C ASP A 29 -11.16 -2.96 -8.31
N ALA A 30 -10.65 -2.52 -7.16
CA ALA A 30 -10.28 -1.14 -6.88
C ALA A 30 -9.24 -1.07 -5.74
N PHE A 31 -8.83 0.15 -5.43
CA PHE A 31 -7.93 0.49 -4.33
C PHE A 31 -8.49 1.65 -3.54
N VAL A 32 -8.16 1.70 -2.25
CA VAL A 32 -8.46 2.83 -1.37
C VAL A 32 -7.15 3.37 -0.83
N VAL A 33 -6.95 4.68 -1.02
CA VAL A 33 -5.88 5.44 -0.36
C VAL A 33 -6.48 6.02 0.92
N VAL A 34 -5.83 5.75 2.04
CA VAL A 34 -6.20 6.34 3.34
C VAL A 34 -5.18 7.42 3.65
N SER A 35 -5.68 8.60 3.97
CA SER A 35 -4.89 9.74 4.43
C SER A 35 -5.38 10.19 5.81
N TRP A 36 -4.48 10.77 6.60
CA TRP A 36 -4.82 11.42 7.86
C TRP A 36 -4.64 12.93 7.69
N TRP A 37 -5.65 13.68 8.08
CA TRP A 37 -5.73 15.13 7.92
C TRP A 37 -5.77 15.82 9.28
N GLN A 38 -4.77 16.65 9.55
CA GLN A 38 -4.75 17.48 10.74
C GLN A 38 -5.87 18.53 10.71
N GLU A 39 -6.62 18.63 11.80
CA GLU A 39 -7.62 19.68 12.03
C GLU A 39 -7.01 21.09 11.90
N LYS A 40 -7.74 22.04 11.32
CA LYS A 40 -7.26 23.40 11.04
C LYS A 40 -6.83 24.19 12.29
N SER A 41 -7.40 23.86 13.44
CA SER A 41 -7.22 24.60 14.71
C SER A 41 -6.44 23.83 15.77
N SER A 42 -5.88 22.66 15.45
CA SER A 42 -5.21 21.80 16.44
C SER A 42 -3.69 22.02 16.51
N ASP A 43 -3.12 21.66 17.66
CA ASP A 43 -1.69 21.65 17.97
C ASP A 43 -0.86 20.61 17.19
N GLY A 44 -1.45 19.94 16.20
CA GLY A 44 -0.80 18.86 15.46
C GLY A 44 -1.31 17.46 15.81
N ARG A 45 -2.10 17.31 16.88
CA ARG A 45 -2.41 15.97 17.43
C ARG A 45 -3.79 15.43 17.08
N THR A 46 -4.70 16.30 16.64
CA THR A 46 -6.06 15.92 16.26
C THR A 46 -6.26 16.05 14.77
N GLY A 47 -6.96 15.07 14.20
CA GLY A 47 -7.21 14.98 12.77
C GLY A 47 -8.11 13.79 12.43
N ASP A 48 -8.59 13.79 11.19
CA ASP A 48 -9.54 12.82 10.67
C ASP A 48 -8.90 11.94 9.59
N TYR A 49 -9.48 10.76 9.40
CA TYR A 49 -9.10 9.90 8.28
C TYR A 49 -9.99 10.17 7.07
N GLU A 50 -9.37 10.35 5.91
CA GLU A 50 -10.05 10.43 4.63
C GLU A 50 -9.72 9.22 3.76
N TYR A 51 -10.65 8.90 2.85
CA TYR A 51 -10.62 7.69 2.04
C TYR A 51 -10.88 8.04 0.58
N GLU A 52 -9.94 7.69 -0.29
CA GLU A 52 -10.05 7.95 -1.72
C GLU A 52 -10.05 6.66 -2.51
N HIS A 53 -11.16 6.40 -3.20
CA HIS A 53 -11.28 5.27 -4.12
C HIS A 53 -10.54 5.55 -5.43
N ARG A 54 -9.72 4.59 -5.85
CA ARG A 54 -8.92 4.64 -7.07
C ARG A 54 -9.13 3.33 -7.86
N PRO A 55 -9.51 3.41 -9.15
CA PRO A 55 -9.85 2.22 -9.92
C PRO A 55 -8.61 1.38 -10.26
N THR A 56 -7.42 1.99 -10.31
CA THR A 56 -6.18 1.26 -10.59
C THR A 56 -5.13 1.46 -9.50
N LEU A 57 -4.20 0.51 -9.42
CA LEU A 57 -3.08 0.58 -8.49
C LEU A 57 -2.15 1.76 -8.78
N ASN A 58 -2.03 2.17 -10.04
CA ASN A 58 -1.21 3.32 -10.43
C ASN A 58 -1.83 4.62 -9.91
N ASP A 59 -3.15 4.81 -10.11
CA ASP A 59 -3.84 6.00 -9.62
C ASP A 59 -3.77 6.11 -8.08
N ALA A 60 -3.87 4.96 -7.39
CA ALA A 60 -3.69 4.89 -5.94
C ALA A 60 -2.27 5.27 -5.50
N LEU A 61 -1.26 4.84 -6.25
CA LEU A 61 0.13 5.19 -5.95
C LEU A 61 0.42 6.67 -6.20
N ASP A 62 -0.11 7.23 -7.28
CA ASP A 62 0.07 8.65 -7.61
C ASP A 62 -0.61 9.51 -6.53
N THR A 63 -1.85 9.20 -6.15
CA THR A 63 -2.53 9.88 -5.02
C THR A 63 -1.75 9.75 -3.70
N TYR A 64 -1.21 8.57 -3.40
CA TYR A 64 -0.39 8.38 -2.20
C TYR A 64 0.86 9.27 -2.22
N ARG A 65 1.49 9.43 -3.38
CA ARG A 65 2.69 10.28 -3.56
C ARG A 65 2.37 11.75 -3.39
N ASP A 66 1.23 12.23 -3.88
CA ASP A 66 0.82 13.62 -3.66
C ASP A 66 0.77 13.97 -2.16
N TYR A 67 0.33 13.02 -1.33
CA TYR A 67 0.39 13.14 0.14
C TYR A 67 1.81 13.02 0.72
N GLU A 68 2.63 12.11 0.19
CA GLU A 68 4.01 11.88 0.66
C GLU A 68 4.92 13.08 0.36
N ASP A 69 4.81 13.63 -0.85
CA ASP A 69 5.56 14.79 -1.34
C ASP A 69 5.11 16.10 -0.68
N GLY A 70 4.01 16.06 0.09
CA GLY A 70 3.55 17.16 0.90
C GLY A 70 2.79 18.22 0.10
N GLU A 71 2.19 17.87 -1.04
CA GLU A 71 1.28 18.76 -1.77
C GLU A 71 0.18 19.29 -0.84
N PHE A 72 -0.26 18.42 0.08
CA PHE A 72 -1.22 18.71 1.12
C PHE A 72 -0.52 18.94 2.46
N ARG A 73 -0.22 20.21 2.80
CA ARG A 73 0.53 20.59 4.02
C ARG A 73 0.04 19.98 5.34
N ARG A 74 -1.26 19.66 5.44
CA ARG A 74 -1.91 19.15 6.66
C ARG A 74 -2.25 17.67 6.58
N ALA A 75 -1.91 17.00 5.49
CA ALA A 75 -2.26 15.61 5.30
C ALA A 75 -1.01 14.73 5.29
N ARG A 76 -1.19 13.47 5.68
CA ARG A 76 -0.17 12.43 5.64
C ARG A 76 -0.78 11.16 5.06
N PRO A 77 -0.07 10.44 4.18
CA PRO A 77 -0.57 9.17 3.71
C PRO A 77 -0.48 8.12 4.83
N VAL A 78 -1.51 7.28 4.95
CA VAL A 78 -1.57 6.19 5.94
C VAL A 78 -1.30 4.85 5.26
N GLY A 79 -1.85 4.64 4.06
CA GLY A 79 -1.65 3.41 3.31
C GLY A 79 -2.56 3.26 2.10
N ILE A 80 -2.24 2.27 1.26
CA ILE A 80 -3.08 1.82 0.16
C ILE A 80 -3.64 0.44 0.53
N PHE A 81 -4.92 0.23 0.26
CA PHE A 81 -5.62 -1.02 0.52
C PHE A 81 -6.27 -1.49 -0.77
N ALA A 82 -6.08 -2.75 -1.11
CA ALA A 82 -6.83 -3.38 -2.20
C ALA A 82 -8.27 -3.62 -1.76
N VAL A 83 -9.20 -3.44 -2.68
CA VAL A 83 -10.64 -3.55 -2.44
C VAL A 83 -11.24 -4.55 -3.41
N LYS A 84 -12.25 -5.28 -2.95
CA LYS A 84 -13.10 -6.15 -3.75
C LYS A 84 -14.53 -6.02 -3.29
N ASP A 85 -15.47 -5.84 -4.22
CA ASP A 85 -16.90 -5.67 -3.93
C ASP A 85 -17.16 -4.55 -2.92
N GLY A 86 -16.35 -3.48 -2.97
CA GLY A 86 -16.44 -2.33 -2.08
C GLY A 86 -15.83 -2.52 -0.68
N LEU A 87 -15.22 -3.68 -0.38
CA LEU A 87 -14.60 -3.97 0.91
C LEU A 87 -13.08 -4.17 0.79
N PRO A 88 -12.26 -3.65 1.73
CA PRO A 88 -10.83 -3.95 1.77
C PRO A 88 -10.55 -5.45 1.88
N ILE A 89 -9.63 -5.95 1.06
CA ILE A 89 -9.18 -7.34 1.09
C ILE A 89 -7.73 -7.43 1.56
N GLY A 90 -7.51 -8.26 2.57
CA GLY A 90 -6.21 -8.49 3.21
C GLY A 90 -5.60 -7.25 3.86
N GLY A 91 -4.27 -7.14 3.80
CA GLY A 91 -3.50 -6.15 4.57
C GLY A 91 -3.08 -4.91 3.80
N ARG A 92 -2.55 -3.92 4.53
CA ARG A 92 -1.97 -2.69 3.95
C ARG A 92 -0.89 -3.01 2.91
N LEU A 93 -0.96 -2.30 1.79
CA LEU A 93 0.08 -2.28 0.76
C LEU A 93 0.99 -1.07 1.03
N GLU A 94 2.28 -1.33 1.24
CA GLU A 94 3.28 -0.28 1.38
C GLU A 94 3.73 0.20 0.01
N ALA A 95 4.05 1.49 -0.11
CA ALA A 95 4.56 2.09 -1.35
C ALA A 95 5.76 1.29 -1.94
N VAL A 96 6.68 0.83 -1.10
CA VAL A 96 7.85 0.03 -1.53
C VAL A 96 7.47 -1.30 -2.17
N GLN A 97 6.38 -1.93 -1.72
CA GLN A 97 5.91 -3.21 -2.26
C GLN A 97 5.23 -3.01 -3.61
N ILE A 98 4.42 -1.95 -3.72
CA ILE A 98 3.74 -1.56 -4.96
C ILE A 98 4.79 -1.24 -6.04
N LEU A 99 5.78 -0.41 -5.71
CA LEU A 99 6.86 -0.05 -6.64
C LEU A 99 7.66 -1.25 -7.13
N ARG A 100 7.94 -2.20 -6.22
CA ARG A 100 8.62 -3.45 -6.58
C ARG A 100 7.78 -4.30 -7.52
N LEU A 101 6.50 -4.49 -7.21
CA LEU A 101 5.56 -5.25 -8.05
C LEU A 101 5.42 -4.62 -9.44
N MET A 102 5.27 -3.30 -9.53
CA MET A 102 5.25 -2.60 -10.82
C MET A 102 6.51 -2.84 -11.66
N ARG A 103 7.70 -2.86 -11.03
CA ARG A 103 8.96 -3.16 -11.72
C ARG A 103 9.02 -4.61 -12.21
N GLU A 104 8.52 -5.54 -11.41
CA GLU A 104 8.47 -6.97 -11.75
C GLU A 104 7.48 -7.23 -12.90
N THR A 105 6.29 -6.65 -12.87
CA THR A 105 5.28 -6.77 -13.95
C THR A 105 5.78 -6.19 -15.27
N ARG A 106 6.42 -5.01 -15.26
CA ARG A 106 7.01 -4.40 -16.47
C ARG A 106 8.16 -5.20 -17.09
N ARG A 107 8.81 -6.10 -16.34
CA ARG A 107 9.85 -6.99 -16.86
C ARG A 107 9.30 -8.30 -17.42
N ALA A 108 8.08 -8.66 -17.02
CA ALA A 108 7.41 -9.88 -17.46
C ALA A 108 6.59 -9.69 -18.75
N THR A 109 6.51 -8.45 -19.26
CA THR A 109 5.83 -8.05 -20.50
C THR A 109 6.87 -7.60 -21.50
#